data_AF-A0A917HJ42-F1
#
_entry.id   AF-A0A917HJ42-F1
#
_cell.length_a   1.000
_cell.length_b   1.000
_cell.length_c   1.000
_cell.angle_alpha   90.00
_cell.angle_beta   90.00
_cell.angle_gamma   90.00
#
_symmetry.space_group_name_H-M   'P 1'
#
loop_
_entity.id
_entity.type
_entity.pdbx_description
1 polymer ?
#
loop_
_entity_poly.entity_id
_entity_poly.type
_entity_poly.pdbx_seq_one_letter_code
_entity_poly.pdbx_strand_id
1 'polypeptide(L)'
;MLLLIVIVLLGTTRGYASVSLLMEEPYGDFGAFNPTGHAAVYLNHICAQSPIELRPCHDGEYGVVISRYHKIDGYDWIAMPLIPYLYAVDSLNDVPMSVNKKQVAELRDEYRRKHLQGLAPSGEYGEVPKGEWTQLVGASYDRKIHGFEVDSTPEQDQRFIALFNDRSNVGHFNLLFHNCADFSQEVLDTYFPHAIHRNFVADVGLMTPKQVARSLVAYGKKHPEVNMTAFVIPQVPGSVKRSHGVDGVTESLVKSKKYLLPLVVLSPEFTGGVVVAYLAEGRMKLPKNATLFNAGDEEITDAQAAPTDVSTRTVLPPPSSAAQP
;
A
#
# COMPACT_ATOMS: atom_id res chain seq x y z
N MET A 1 -31.39 45.18 14.07
CA MET A 1 -31.63 43.74 13.80
C MET A 1 -31.21 43.42 12.35
N LEU A 2 -29.96 43.70 11.99
CA LEU A 2 -29.42 43.50 10.63
C LEU A 2 -27.88 43.34 10.65
N LEU A 3 -27.34 42.74 11.73
CA LEU A 3 -25.90 42.60 11.94
C LEU A 3 -25.55 41.24 12.57
N LEU A 4 -26.20 40.17 12.12
CA LEU A 4 -26.02 38.82 12.67
C LEU A 4 -26.25 37.71 11.62
N ILE A 5 -25.98 37.99 10.34
CA ILE A 5 -26.05 37.00 9.23
C ILE A 5 -24.80 37.14 8.32
N VAL A 6 -23.61 37.28 8.91
CA VAL A 6 -22.34 37.21 8.16
C VAL A 6 -21.29 36.38 8.94
N ILE A 7 -21.73 35.30 9.59
CA ILE A 7 -20.84 34.23 10.10
C ILE A 7 -21.39 32.88 9.59
N VAL A 8 -21.58 32.80 8.28
CA VAL A 8 -21.76 31.55 7.55
C VAL A 8 -20.82 31.68 6.35
N LEU A 9 -19.97 30.68 6.11
CA LEU A 9 -18.98 30.54 5.01
C LEU A 9 -17.48 30.72 5.35
N LEU A 10 -16.98 30.10 6.43
CA LEU A 10 -15.56 29.72 6.50
C LEU A 10 -15.35 28.26 6.96
N GLY A 11 -16.41 27.45 6.97
CA GLY A 11 -16.31 26.00 7.02
C GLY A 11 -16.27 25.44 5.60
N THR A 12 -15.20 25.71 4.85
CA THR A 12 -14.90 24.88 3.67
C THR A 12 -14.60 23.49 4.21
N THR A 13 -15.58 22.59 4.18
CA THR A 13 -15.34 21.15 4.20
C THR A 13 -14.53 20.85 2.95
N ARG A 14 -13.21 21.00 3.06
CA ARG A 14 -12.25 20.50 2.08
C ARG A 14 -12.53 19.00 1.98
N GLY A 15 -12.80 18.49 0.78
CA GLY A 15 -12.70 17.05 0.54
C GLY A 15 -11.33 16.62 1.07
N TYR A 16 -11.32 15.68 2.01
CA TYR A 16 -10.08 15.26 2.63
C TYR A 16 -9.34 14.37 1.64
N ALA A 17 -8.31 14.94 1.02
CA ALA A 17 -7.30 14.15 0.36
C ALA A 17 -6.66 13.22 1.39
N SER A 18 -6.19 12.06 0.95
CA SER A 18 -5.57 11.08 1.81
C SER A 18 -4.40 10.39 1.13
N VAL A 19 -3.47 9.95 1.96
CA VAL A 19 -2.36 9.09 1.60
C VAL A 19 -2.45 7.80 2.41
N SER A 20 -2.39 6.68 1.72
CA SER A 20 -2.62 5.36 2.30
C SER A 20 -1.45 4.43 2.03
N LEU A 21 -0.86 3.86 3.09
CA LEU A 21 0.04 2.74 2.93
C LEU A 21 -0.77 1.46 2.64
N LEU A 22 -0.51 0.83 1.51
CA LEU A 22 -1.01 -0.49 1.15
C LEU A 22 0.01 -1.55 1.56
N MET A 23 -0.23 -2.23 2.69
CA MET A 23 0.56 -3.37 3.12
C MET A 23 -0.04 -4.66 2.56
N GLU A 24 0.64 -5.26 1.58
CA GLU A 24 0.09 -6.36 0.81
C GLU A 24 0.64 -7.71 1.23
N GLU A 25 -0.24 -8.68 1.40
CA GLU A 25 0.13 -10.01 1.86
C GLU A 25 1.05 -10.75 0.86
N PRO A 26 2.03 -11.53 1.35
CA PRO A 26 2.80 -12.45 0.50
C PRO A 26 1.90 -13.53 -0.11
N TYR A 27 2.24 -13.97 -1.32
CA TYR A 27 1.51 -15.00 -2.07
C TYR A 27 2.44 -15.82 -2.96
N GLY A 28 1.93 -16.97 -3.44
CA GLY A 28 2.68 -17.87 -4.33
C GLY A 28 3.95 -18.44 -3.69
N ASP A 29 4.81 -19.02 -4.53
CA ASP A 29 6.07 -19.61 -4.08
C ASP A 29 7.06 -18.54 -3.62
N PHE A 30 7.10 -17.39 -4.32
CA PHE A 30 7.95 -16.26 -3.92
C PHE A 30 7.62 -15.76 -2.50
N GLY A 31 6.34 -15.62 -2.16
CA GLY A 31 5.91 -15.27 -0.80
C GLY A 31 6.23 -16.33 0.27
N ALA A 32 6.43 -17.60 -0.12
CA ALA A 32 6.89 -18.64 0.79
C ALA A 32 8.39 -18.53 1.12
N PHE A 33 9.18 -17.90 0.24
CA PHE A 33 10.61 -17.63 0.48
C PHE A 33 10.83 -16.24 1.07
N ASN A 34 10.06 -15.23 0.63
CA ASN A 34 10.06 -13.87 1.15
C ASN A 34 8.67 -13.48 1.72
N PRO A 35 8.41 -13.76 2.99
CA PRO A 35 7.10 -13.52 3.64
C PRO A 35 6.85 -12.06 4.04
N THR A 36 7.71 -11.11 3.65
CA THR A 36 7.56 -9.69 4.01
C THR A 36 6.43 -9.00 3.24
N GLY A 37 5.91 -9.61 2.17
CA GLY A 37 4.86 -9.02 1.34
C GLY A 37 5.37 -7.92 0.39
N HIS A 38 4.46 -7.05 -0.06
CA HIS A 38 4.77 -5.85 -0.85
C HIS A 38 4.21 -4.60 -0.15
N ALA A 39 4.79 -3.43 -0.42
CA ALA A 39 4.28 -2.15 0.02
C ALA A 39 4.03 -1.26 -1.20
N ALA A 40 2.91 -0.56 -1.21
CA ALA A 40 2.61 0.50 -2.16
C ALA A 40 1.95 1.67 -1.42
N VAL A 41 1.89 2.83 -2.06
CA VAL A 41 1.18 4.00 -1.52
C VAL A 41 0.03 4.37 -2.44
N TYR A 42 -1.17 4.46 -1.90
CA TYR A 42 -2.36 4.94 -2.58
C TYR A 42 -2.60 6.41 -2.23
N LEU A 43 -2.85 7.23 -3.25
CA LEU A 43 -3.14 8.65 -3.16
C LEU A 43 -4.47 8.90 -3.87
N ASN A 44 -5.51 9.29 -3.15
CA ASN A 44 -6.86 9.36 -3.71
C ASN A 44 -7.12 10.63 -4.54
N HIS A 45 -6.36 11.72 -4.33
CA HIS A 45 -6.50 12.98 -5.08
C HIS A 45 -5.35 13.26 -6.06
N ILE A 46 -4.43 12.29 -6.21
CA ILE A 46 -3.35 12.33 -7.20
C ILE A 46 -3.58 11.20 -8.19
N CYS A 47 -3.45 11.49 -9.48
CA CYS A 47 -3.70 10.57 -10.56
C CYS A 47 -2.46 10.45 -11.47
N ALA A 48 -2.35 9.32 -12.17
CA ALA A 48 -1.28 9.10 -13.13
C ALA A 48 -1.60 9.87 -14.43
N GLN A 49 -0.69 10.75 -14.85
CA GLN A 49 -0.68 11.29 -16.21
C GLN A 49 -0.06 10.27 -17.18
N SER A 50 0.98 9.59 -16.71
CA SER A 50 1.62 8.44 -17.35
C SER A 50 2.13 7.51 -16.24
N PRO A 51 2.67 6.32 -16.56
CA PRO A 51 3.22 5.45 -15.52
C PRO A 51 4.41 6.04 -14.74
N ILE A 52 4.94 7.19 -15.16
CA ILE A 52 6.10 7.86 -14.54
C ILE A 52 5.86 9.36 -14.27
N GLU A 53 4.62 9.82 -14.40
CA GLU A 53 4.26 11.23 -14.24
C GLU A 53 2.93 11.35 -13.51
N LEU A 54 2.90 12.22 -12.50
CA LEU A 54 1.75 12.45 -11.64
C LEU A 54 1.05 13.78 -11.96
N ARG A 55 -0.23 13.86 -11.63
CA ARG A 55 -1.01 15.10 -11.70
C ARG A 55 -2.16 15.07 -10.69
N PRO A 56 -2.84 16.19 -10.42
CA PRO A 56 -4.12 16.15 -9.72
C PRO A 56 -5.13 15.29 -10.48
N CYS A 57 -6.02 14.64 -9.73
CA CYS A 57 -7.15 13.92 -10.32
C CYS A 57 -8.19 14.89 -10.92
N HIS A 58 -8.92 14.38 -11.91
CA HIS A 58 -10.14 14.96 -12.45
C HIS A 58 -11.36 14.16 -11.99
N ASP A 59 -12.55 14.71 -12.25
CA ASP A 59 -13.82 14.01 -12.05
C ASP A 59 -13.87 12.64 -12.71
N GLY A 60 -14.40 11.66 -11.96
CA GLY A 60 -14.56 10.27 -12.38
C GLY A 60 -13.28 9.42 -12.23
N GLU A 61 -12.20 9.99 -11.69
CA GLU A 61 -10.97 9.25 -11.40
C GLU A 61 -10.94 8.74 -9.95
N TYR A 62 -10.10 7.75 -9.68
CA TYR A 62 -10.07 7.03 -8.40
C TYR A 62 -8.70 7.10 -7.71
N GLY A 63 -7.86 8.07 -8.07
CA GLY A 63 -6.50 8.17 -7.57
C GLY A 63 -5.50 7.20 -8.19
N VAL A 64 -4.32 7.14 -7.58
CA VAL A 64 -3.15 6.40 -8.07
C VAL A 64 -2.52 5.57 -6.97
N VAL A 65 -2.02 4.39 -7.36
CA VAL A 65 -1.13 3.57 -6.54
C VAL A 65 0.28 3.68 -7.10
N ILE A 66 1.23 4.06 -6.25
CA ILE A 66 2.64 4.17 -6.60
C ILE A 66 3.47 3.18 -5.79
N SER A 67 4.44 2.55 -6.44
CA SER A 67 5.43 1.74 -5.75
C SER A 67 6.73 1.63 -6.55
N ARG A 68 7.77 1.16 -5.86
CA ARG A 68 9.06 0.77 -6.42
C ARG A 68 9.05 -0.74 -6.69
N TYR A 69 9.28 -1.10 -7.95
CA TYR A 69 9.28 -2.48 -8.42
C TYR A 69 10.68 -2.92 -8.84
N HIS A 70 10.92 -4.23 -8.81
CA HIS A 70 12.14 -4.79 -9.34
C HIS A 70 11.98 -5.07 -10.84
N LYS A 71 12.92 -4.55 -11.64
CA LYS A 71 13.02 -4.80 -13.10
C LYS A 71 11.78 -4.42 -13.92
N ILE A 72 11.24 -3.22 -13.70
CA ILE A 72 10.20 -2.64 -14.58
C ILE A 72 10.82 -1.49 -15.37
N ASP A 73 11.18 -1.77 -16.61
CA ASP A 73 11.65 -0.81 -17.64
C ASP A 73 12.71 0.21 -17.19
N GLY A 74 13.52 -0.13 -16.19
CA GLY A 74 14.58 0.74 -15.67
C GLY A 74 14.12 1.93 -14.83
N TYR A 75 12.83 2.04 -14.51
CA TYR A 75 12.29 3.08 -13.63
C TYR A 75 12.45 2.73 -12.16
N ASP A 76 12.55 3.76 -11.33
CA ASP A 76 12.62 3.64 -9.88
C ASP A 76 11.25 3.40 -9.27
N TRP A 77 10.24 4.07 -9.80
CA TRP A 77 8.86 3.91 -9.36
C TRP A 77 7.90 3.97 -10.54
N ILE A 78 6.75 3.32 -10.37
CA ILE A 78 5.66 3.29 -11.34
C ILE A 78 4.36 3.73 -10.67
N ALA A 79 3.60 4.54 -11.39
CA ALA A 79 2.25 4.96 -11.05
C ALA A 79 1.21 4.17 -11.84
N MET A 80 0.30 3.53 -11.13
CA MET A 80 -0.81 2.76 -11.70
C MET A 80 -2.14 3.33 -11.19
N PRO A 81 -3.13 3.61 -12.06
CA PRO A 81 -4.46 3.99 -11.60
C PRO A 81 -5.05 2.90 -10.66
N LEU A 82 -5.84 3.30 -9.66
CA LEU A 82 -6.31 2.38 -8.61
C LEU A 82 -7.05 1.16 -9.17
N ILE A 83 -7.99 1.36 -10.08
CA ILE A 83 -8.84 0.29 -10.62
C ILE A 83 -8.02 -0.81 -11.32
N PRO A 84 -7.16 -0.51 -12.30
CA PRO A 84 -6.33 -1.53 -12.91
C PRO A 84 -5.26 -2.10 -11.98
N TYR A 85 -4.74 -1.31 -11.03
CA TYR A 85 -3.85 -1.84 -10.00
C TYR A 85 -4.51 -2.97 -9.21
N LEU A 86 -5.76 -2.78 -8.77
CA LEU A 86 -6.47 -3.79 -7.98
C LEU A 86 -7.04 -4.93 -8.84
N TYR A 87 -7.57 -4.63 -10.03
CA TYR A 87 -8.45 -5.54 -10.77
C TYR A 87 -8.05 -5.75 -12.24
N ALA A 88 -6.96 -5.17 -12.74
CA ALA A 88 -6.51 -5.31 -14.12
C ALA A 88 -7.60 -5.03 -15.18
N VAL A 89 -8.53 -4.13 -14.87
CA VAL A 89 -9.61 -3.66 -15.77
C VAL A 89 -9.67 -2.14 -15.77
N ASP A 90 -10.32 -1.56 -16.78
CA ASP A 90 -10.46 -0.12 -16.93
C ASP A 90 -11.55 0.48 -16.03
N SER A 91 -12.61 -0.28 -15.74
CA SER A 91 -13.76 0.18 -14.98
C SER A 91 -14.14 -0.80 -13.88
N LEU A 92 -14.72 -0.28 -12.79
CA LEU A 92 -15.30 -1.08 -11.72
C LEU A 92 -16.41 -2.02 -12.21
N ASN A 93 -17.14 -1.64 -13.26
CA ASN A 93 -18.19 -2.46 -13.84
C ASN A 93 -17.67 -3.76 -14.49
N ASP A 94 -16.39 -3.78 -14.85
CA ASP A 94 -15.74 -4.92 -15.49
C ASP A 94 -15.11 -5.87 -14.46
N VAL A 95 -15.21 -5.56 -13.16
CA VAL A 95 -14.61 -6.37 -12.10
C VAL A 95 -15.39 -7.68 -11.96
N PRO A 96 -14.74 -8.85 -12.16
CA PRO A 96 -15.40 -10.13 -12.04
C PRO A 96 -15.76 -10.44 -10.58
N MET A 97 -16.96 -10.95 -10.34
CA MET A 97 -17.39 -11.41 -9.00
C MET A 97 -16.55 -12.56 -8.45
N SER A 98 -15.95 -13.36 -9.32
CA SER A 98 -15.10 -14.50 -8.96
C SER A 98 -14.14 -14.82 -10.10
N VAL A 99 -12.92 -15.26 -9.77
CA VAL A 99 -11.87 -15.54 -10.76
C VAL A 99 -11.19 -16.89 -10.56
N ASN A 100 -10.73 -17.47 -11.67
CA ASN A 100 -9.76 -18.56 -11.68
C ASN A 100 -8.41 -18.07 -12.25
N LYS A 101 -7.37 -18.90 -12.13
CA LYS A 101 -6.01 -18.55 -12.59
C LYS A 101 -5.93 -18.15 -14.07
N LYS A 102 -6.73 -18.79 -14.94
CA LYS A 102 -6.75 -18.51 -16.39
C LYS A 102 -7.35 -17.12 -16.64
N GLN A 103 -8.48 -16.82 -16.00
CA GLN A 103 -9.13 -15.51 -16.09
C GLN A 103 -8.22 -14.38 -15.60
N VAL A 104 -7.51 -14.57 -14.48
CA VAL A 104 -6.56 -13.57 -13.99
C VAL A 104 -5.45 -13.29 -15.01
N ALA A 105 -4.90 -14.35 -15.64
CA ALA A 105 -3.87 -14.18 -16.66
C ALA A 105 -4.41 -13.45 -17.92
N GLU A 106 -5.65 -13.76 -18.32
CA GLU A 106 -6.32 -13.13 -19.46
C GLU A 106 -6.57 -11.63 -19.22
N LEU A 107 -7.18 -11.27 -18.07
CA LEU A 107 -7.45 -9.88 -17.70
C LEU A 107 -6.17 -9.03 -17.67
N ARG A 108 -5.11 -9.55 -17.04
CA ARG A 108 -3.81 -8.87 -16.97
C ARG A 108 -3.19 -8.65 -18.34
N ASP A 109 -3.22 -9.66 -19.20
CA ASP A 109 -2.60 -9.58 -20.52
C ASP A 109 -3.41 -8.72 -21.49
N GLU A 110 -4.74 -8.70 -21.36
CA GLU A 110 -5.62 -7.76 -22.07
C GLU A 110 -5.30 -6.32 -21.68
N TYR A 111 -5.30 -6.00 -20.39
CA TYR A 111 -4.95 -4.67 -19.90
C TYR A 111 -3.54 -4.26 -20.33
N ARG A 112 -2.56 -5.18 -20.20
CA ARG A 112 -1.18 -4.94 -20.63
C ARG A 112 -1.11 -4.59 -22.11
N ARG A 113 -1.78 -5.35 -22.97
CA ARG A 113 -1.77 -5.10 -24.42
C ARG A 113 -2.31 -3.72 -24.78
N LYS A 114 -3.30 -3.25 -24.02
CA LYS A 114 -3.95 -1.97 -24.26
C LYS A 114 -3.13 -0.79 -23.72
N HIS A 115 -2.52 -0.93 -22.53
CA HIS A 115 -2.00 0.21 -21.78
C HIS A 115 -0.53 0.11 -21.36
N LEU A 116 0.03 -1.10 -21.25
CA LEU A 116 1.35 -1.34 -20.66
C LEU A 116 2.37 -1.89 -21.64
N GLN A 117 2.14 -1.79 -22.95
CA GLN A 117 3.12 -2.22 -23.96
C GLN A 117 4.48 -1.50 -23.83
N GLY A 118 4.48 -0.25 -23.36
CA GLY A 118 5.71 0.48 -23.08
C GLY A 118 6.53 -0.11 -21.94
N LEU A 119 5.87 -0.61 -20.88
CA LEU A 119 6.53 -1.17 -19.69
C LEU A 119 6.76 -2.68 -19.76
N ALA A 120 5.92 -3.39 -20.51
CA ALA A 120 5.88 -4.83 -20.64
C ALA A 120 5.57 -5.21 -22.10
N PRO A 121 6.53 -5.00 -23.02
CA PRO A 121 6.35 -5.33 -24.42
C PRO A 121 6.14 -6.84 -24.60
N SER A 122 5.39 -7.23 -25.62
CA SER A 122 5.23 -8.65 -25.96
C SER A 122 6.58 -9.32 -26.27
N GLY A 123 6.65 -10.63 -26.02
CA GLY A 123 7.81 -11.43 -26.40
C GLY A 123 7.99 -11.55 -27.92
N GLU A 124 9.06 -12.21 -28.35
CA GLU A 124 9.49 -12.28 -29.76
C GLU A 124 8.41 -12.83 -30.70
N TYR A 125 7.52 -13.69 -30.21
CA TYR A 125 6.43 -14.30 -30.97
C TYR A 125 5.04 -13.77 -30.58
N GLY A 126 4.98 -12.59 -29.95
CA GLY A 126 3.74 -11.97 -29.49
C GLY A 126 3.18 -12.58 -28.21
N GLU A 127 3.92 -13.47 -27.56
CA GLU A 127 3.54 -14.08 -26.29
C GLU A 127 3.60 -13.08 -25.13
N VAL A 128 2.95 -13.46 -24.02
CA VAL A 128 2.98 -12.70 -22.78
C VAL A 128 4.41 -12.65 -22.24
N PRO A 129 4.97 -11.46 -21.97
CA PRO A 129 6.31 -11.37 -21.44
C PRO A 129 6.38 -12.04 -20.07
N LYS A 130 7.49 -12.73 -19.80
CA LYS A 130 7.82 -13.15 -18.44
C LYS A 130 8.29 -11.93 -17.66
N GLY A 131 8.14 -11.96 -16.33
CA GLY A 131 8.70 -10.94 -15.46
C GLY A 131 7.71 -10.47 -14.40
N GLU A 132 8.07 -9.37 -13.76
CA GLU A 132 7.40 -8.86 -12.57
C GLU A 132 6.29 -7.85 -12.88
N TRP A 133 6.03 -7.56 -14.17
CA TRP A 133 5.00 -6.61 -14.62
C TRP A 133 3.59 -6.96 -14.12
N THR A 134 3.32 -8.24 -13.81
CA THR A 134 2.05 -8.67 -13.24
C THR A 134 1.80 -8.12 -11.83
N GLN A 135 2.82 -7.59 -11.15
CA GLN A 135 2.68 -6.87 -9.89
C GLN A 135 2.08 -5.47 -10.06
N LEU A 136 2.07 -4.92 -11.28
CA LEU A 136 1.49 -3.60 -11.58
C LEU A 136 -0.04 -3.63 -11.66
N VAL A 137 -0.64 -4.81 -11.86
CA VAL A 137 -2.07 -4.94 -12.17
C VAL A 137 -2.69 -6.19 -11.55
N GLY A 138 -3.92 -6.06 -11.07
CA GLY A 138 -4.69 -7.16 -10.52
C GLY A 138 -4.20 -7.64 -9.14
N ALA A 139 -3.65 -6.76 -8.30
CA ALA A 139 -3.12 -7.12 -6.98
C ALA A 139 -4.17 -7.85 -6.11
N SER A 140 -5.44 -7.45 -6.17
CA SER A 140 -6.53 -8.07 -5.41
C SER A 140 -6.87 -9.49 -5.87
N TYR A 141 -6.35 -9.99 -6.99
CA TYR A 141 -6.51 -11.40 -7.38
C TYR A 141 -5.57 -12.33 -6.60
N ASP A 142 -4.41 -11.80 -6.23
CA ASP A 142 -3.32 -12.57 -5.65
C ASP A 142 -3.31 -12.53 -4.12
N ARG A 143 -3.79 -11.42 -3.55
CA ARG A 143 -3.56 -11.11 -2.14
C ARG A 143 -4.60 -10.19 -1.53
N LYS A 144 -4.71 -10.30 -0.21
CA LYS A 144 -5.39 -9.31 0.63
C LYS A 144 -4.44 -8.15 0.90
N ILE A 145 -4.99 -6.93 0.92
CA ILE A 145 -4.24 -5.70 1.16
C ILE A 145 -4.81 -5.01 2.40
N HIS A 146 -3.94 -4.53 3.27
CA HIS A 146 -4.30 -3.76 4.46
C HIS A 146 -3.87 -2.31 4.24
N GLY A 147 -4.85 -1.40 4.22
CA GLY A 147 -4.63 0.03 4.07
C GLY A 147 -4.49 0.74 5.42
N PHE A 148 -3.52 1.63 5.52
CA PHE A 148 -3.35 2.56 6.64
C PHE A 148 -3.39 3.97 6.09
N GLU A 149 -4.52 4.64 6.28
CA GLU A 149 -4.84 5.92 5.68
C GLU A 149 -4.58 7.06 6.66
N VAL A 150 -4.08 8.17 6.14
CA VAL A 150 -3.89 9.42 6.85
C VAL A 150 -4.33 10.58 5.96
N ASP A 151 -4.95 11.60 6.55
CA ASP A 151 -5.39 12.78 5.80
C ASP A 151 -4.18 13.55 5.24
N SER A 152 -4.31 14.02 4.00
CA SER A 152 -3.42 14.96 3.33
C SER A 152 -4.15 16.26 2.99
N THR A 153 -3.40 17.24 2.50
CA THR A 153 -3.91 18.53 2.06
C THR A 153 -3.59 18.77 0.59
N PRO A 154 -4.38 19.57 -0.15
CA PRO A 154 -4.09 19.91 -1.54
C PRO A 154 -2.68 20.52 -1.72
N GLU A 155 -2.22 21.30 -0.74
CA GLU A 155 -0.89 21.88 -0.75
C GLU A 155 0.23 20.84 -0.59
N GLN A 156 0.01 19.80 0.24
CA GLN A 156 0.93 18.65 0.35
C GLN A 156 0.95 17.83 -0.93
N ASP A 157 -0.20 17.58 -1.54
CA ASP A 157 -0.31 16.81 -2.79
C ASP A 157 0.38 17.52 -3.96
N GLN A 158 0.18 18.84 -4.11
CA GLN A 158 0.90 19.62 -5.12
C GLN A 158 2.41 19.58 -4.91
N ARG A 159 2.87 19.69 -3.66
CA ARG A 159 4.29 19.57 -3.33
C ARG A 159 4.84 18.18 -3.70
N PHE A 160 4.07 17.14 -3.40
CA PHE A 160 4.43 15.77 -3.73
C PHE A 160 4.56 15.56 -5.25
N ILE A 161 3.56 16.00 -6.02
CA ILE A 161 3.57 15.95 -7.49
C ILE A 161 4.81 16.67 -8.05
N ALA A 162 5.05 17.91 -7.61
CA ALA A 162 6.19 18.68 -8.09
C ALA A 162 7.52 17.98 -7.77
N LEU A 163 7.66 17.42 -6.57
CA LEU A 163 8.88 16.73 -6.15
C LEU A 163 9.15 15.46 -6.96
N PHE A 164 8.13 14.67 -7.25
CA PHE A 164 8.29 13.38 -7.94
C PHE A 164 8.40 13.53 -9.45
N ASN A 165 7.75 14.54 -10.04
CA ASN A 165 7.88 14.82 -11.47
C ASN A 165 9.20 15.52 -11.84
N ASP A 166 9.83 16.26 -10.92
CA ASP A 166 11.11 16.95 -11.17
C ASP A 166 12.33 16.00 -11.06
N ARG A 167 12.17 14.86 -10.39
CA ARG A 167 13.25 13.88 -10.20
C ARG A 167 13.46 13.02 -11.43
N SER A 168 14.72 12.68 -11.71
CA SER A 168 15.05 11.62 -12.67
C SER A 168 14.59 10.26 -12.13
N ASN A 169 13.51 9.71 -12.69
CA ASN A 169 12.98 8.40 -12.32
C ASN A 169 13.85 7.27 -12.92
N VAL A 170 14.98 6.95 -12.27
CA VAL A 170 15.94 5.92 -12.72
C VAL A 170 16.14 4.89 -11.62
N GLY A 171 15.85 3.63 -11.92
CA GLY A 171 15.77 2.55 -10.96
C GLY A 171 17.11 1.99 -10.53
N HIS A 172 17.32 1.93 -9.22
CA HIS A 172 18.45 1.26 -8.56
C HIS A 172 17.96 0.27 -7.49
N PHE A 173 16.96 -0.55 -7.85
CA PHE A 173 16.34 -1.48 -6.90
C PHE A 173 17.37 -2.36 -6.19
N ASN A 174 17.28 -2.40 -4.86
CA ASN A 174 18.05 -3.28 -4.00
C ASN A 174 17.13 -3.80 -2.89
N LEU A 175 16.99 -5.13 -2.78
CA LEU A 175 16.09 -5.74 -1.81
C LEU A 175 16.36 -5.32 -0.36
N LEU A 176 17.61 -4.97 -0.01
CA LEU A 176 18.00 -4.64 1.36
C LEU A 176 17.90 -3.14 1.71
N PHE A 177 18.10 -2.26 0.74
CA PHE A 177 18.26 -0.82 1.00
C PHE A 177 17.49 0.11 0.05
N HIS A 178 16.96 -0.41 -1.06
CA HIS A 178 16.20 0.34 -2.08
C HIS A 178 15.07 -0.54 -2.59
N ASN A 179 14.13 -0.86 -1.70
CA ASN A 179 12.98 -1.70 -2.00
C ASN A 179 11.65 -0.94 -1.92
N CYS A 180 10.53 -1.64 -2.10
CA CYS A 180 9.19 -1.06 -2.03
C CYS A 180 8.86 -0.38 -0.68
N ALA A 181 9.37 -0.89 0.44
CA ALA A 181 9.13 -0.32 1.76
C ALA A 181 10.01 0.91 2.03
N ASP A 182 11.25 0.93 1.54
CA ASP A 182 12.08 2.15 1.53
C ASP A 182 11.41 3.25 0.68
N PHE A 183 10.86 2.89 -0.48
CA PHE A 183 10.11 3.84 -1.30
C PHE A 183 8.84 4.34 -0.60
N SER A 184 8.07 3.45 0.06
CA SER A 184 6.92 3.88 0.87
C SER A 184 7.31 4.82 2.00
N GLN A 185 8.48 4.62 2.63
CA GLN A 185 9.04 5.60 3.55
C GLN A 185 9.29 6.94 2.84
N GLU A 186 10.00 6.95 1.72
CA GLU A 186 10.32 8.17 0.96
C GLU A 186 9.06 8.98 0.62
N VAL A 187 7.98 8.30 0.21
CA VAL A 187 6.68 8.92 -0.09
C VAL A 187 6.01 9.44 1.19
N LEU A 188 5.92 8.64 2.25
CA LEU A 188 5.24 9.06 3.48
C LEU A 188 5.98 10.18 4.21
N ASP A 189 7.32 10.22 4.14
CA ASP A 189 8.14 11.28 4.73
C ASP A 189 7.89 12.65 4.04
N THR A 190 7.39 12.68 2.80
CA THR A 190 6.94 13.94 2.15
C THR A 190 5.74 14.57 2.84
N TYR A 191 4.85 13.73 3.41
CA TYR A 191 3.64 14.15 4.09
C TYR A 191 3.85 14.32 5.60
N PHE A 192 4.58 13.37 6.21
CA PHE A 192 4.83 13.27 7.65
C PHE A 192 6.32 13.06 7.90
N PRO A 193 7.12 14.14 7.89
CA PRO A 193 8.57 14.03 8.05
C PRO A 193 8.94 13.26 9.32
N HIS A 194 9.80 12.25 9.17
CA HIS A 194 10.31 11.41 10.27
C HIS A 194 9.27 10.50 10.95
N ALA A 195 8.08 10.32 10.35
CA ALA A 195 7.09 9.39 10.87
C ALA A 195 7.57 7.94 10.75
N ILE A 196 8.26 7.61 9.66
CA ILE A 196 8.69 6.25 9.35
C ILE A 196 10.18 6.08 9.66
N HIS A 197 10.52 5.01 10.36
CA HIS A 197 11.89 4.73 10.78
C HIS A 197 12.19 3.23 10.68
N ARG A 198 13.43 2.91 10.29
CA ARG A 198 13.91 1.53 10.26
C ARG A 198 13.99 0.97 11.68
N ASN A 199 13.61 -0.30 11.84
CA ASN A 199 13.85 -1.01 13.09
C ASN A 199 15.04 -1.96 12.93
N PHE A 200 16.16 -1.60 13.58
CA PHE A 200 17.40 -2.40 13.55
C PHE A 200 17.29 -3.72 14.32
N VAL A 201 16.33 -3.84 15.24
CA VAL A 201 16.15 -4.99 16.12
C VAL A 201 15.14 -5.98 15.53
N ALA A 202 13.92 -5.53 15.21
CA ALA A 202 12.86 -6.41 14.74
C ALA A 202 12.98 -6.81 13.26
N ASP A 203 13.69 -6.04 12.44
CA ASP A 203 13.86 -6.32 11.00
C ASP A 203 15.33 -6.36 10.57
N VAL A 204 16.27 -6.49 11.51
CA VAL A 204 17.72 -6.63 11.23
C VAL A 204 18.25 -5.47 10.36
N GLY A 205 17.68 -4.27 10.53
CA GLY A 205 18.06 -3.06 9.78
C GLY A 205 17.42 -2.93 8.40
N LEU A 206 16.59 -3.88 7.99
CA LEU A 206 15.82 -3.82 6.75
C LEU A 206 14.53 -3.04 6.94
N MET A 207 14.17 -2.24 5.94
CA MET A 207 12.82 -1.66 5.88
C MET A 207 11.86 -2.70 5.30
N THR A 208 10.79 -3.02 6.03
CA THR A 208 9.76 -3.99 5.62
C THR A 208 8.39 -3.32 5.55
N PRO A 209 7.45 -3.80 4.72
CA PRO A 209 6.08 -3.28 4.68
C PRO A 209 5.43 -3.22 6.07
N LYS A 210 5.70 -4.24 6.89
CA LYS A 210 5.23 -4.31 8.28
C LYS A 210 5.84 -3.22 9.16
N GLN A 211 7.12 -2.91 9.00
CA GLN A 211 7.78 -1.85 9.77
C GLN A 211 7.26 -0.45 9.39
N VAL A 212 7.00 -0.20 8.11
CA VAL A 212 6.37 1.05 7.66
C VAL A 212 5.00 1.20 8.31
N ALA A 213 4.16 0.16 8.22
CA ALA A 213 2.85 0.15 8.85
C ALA A 213 2.93 0.36 10.37
N ARG A 214 3.89 -0.27 11.05
CA ARG A 214 4.09 -0.12 12.50
C ARG A 214 4.47 1.28 12.89
N SER A 215 5.38 1.90 12.13
CA SER A 215 5.83 3.27 12.37
C SER A 215 4.68 4.24 12.15
N LEU A 216 3.92 4.08 11.07
CA LEU A 216 2.75 4.90 10.77
C LEU A 216 1.67 4.77 11.85
N VAL A 217 1.37 3.54 12.31
CA VAL A 217 0.42 3.32 13.40
C VAL A 217 0.90 3.94 14.72
N ALA A 218 2.19 3.86 15.02
CA ALA A 218 2.76 4.50 16.20
C ALA A 218 2.71 6.04 16.09
N TYR A 219 2.92 6.58 14.90
CA TYR A 219 2.84 8.01 14.60
C TYR A 219 1.41 8.53 14.76
N GLY A 220 0.41 7.92 14.10
CA GLY A 220 -0.99 8.34 14.22
C GLY A 220 -1.54 8.26 15.65
N LYS A 221 -1.01 7.37 16.49
CA LYS A 221 -1.34 7.32 17.93
C LYS A 221 -0.78 8.51 18.72
N LYS A 222 0.39 9.02 18.34
CA LYS A 222 1.02 10.20 18.96
C LYS A 222 0.48 11.50 18.38
N HIS A 223 -0.06 11.45 17.16
CA HIS A 223 -0.54 12.57 16.38
C HIS A 223 -2.01 12.38 15.97
N PRO A 224 -2.98 12.54 16.90
CA PRO A 224 -4.40 12.37 16.59
C PRO A 224 -4.91 13.31 15.50
N GLU A 225 -4.23 14.44 15.29
CA GLU A 225 -4.54 15.45 14.27
C GLU A 225 -4.46 14.93 12.83
N VAL A 226 -3.79 13.80 12.61
CA VAL A 226 -3.64 13.22 11.26
C VAL A 226 -4.78 12.26 10.89
N ASN A 227 -5.76 12.06 11.79
CA ASN A 227 -6.96 11.25 11.57
C ASN A 227 -6.68 9.88 10.95
N MET A 228 -5.73 9.13 11.52
CA MET A 228 -5.34 7.86 10.93
C MET A 228 -6.46 6.80 11.02
N THR A 229 -6.75 6.16 9.89
CA THR A 229 -7.76 5.11 9.76
C THR A 229 -7.16 3.86 9.10
N ALA A 230 -7.88 2.75 9.15
CA ALA A 230 -7.42 1.50 8.55
C ALA A 230 -8.56 0.77 7.84
N PHE A 231 -8.25 0.21 6.67
CA PHE A 231 -9.19 -0.54 5.84
C PHE A 231 -8.56 -1.82 5.30
N VAL A 232 -9.39 -2.70 4.73
CA VAL A 232 -8.97 -3.94 4.09
C VAL A 232 -9.53 -4.02 2.69
N ILE A 233 -8.67 -4.26 1.71
CA ILE A 233 -9.08 -4.67 0.37
C ILE A 233 -9.07 -6.20 0.33
N PRO A 234 -10.23 -6.84 0.15
CA PRO A 234 -10.31 -8.29 0.13
C PRO A 234 -9.70 -8.83 -1.16
N GLN A 235 -9.02 -9.99 -1.07
CA GLN A 235 -8.70 -10.74 -2.28
C GLN A 235 -9.99 -11.25 -2.92
N VAL A 236 -10.15 -11.01 -4.23
CA VAL A 236 -11.33 -11.38 -5.02
C VAL A 236 -11.64 -12.87 -4.84
N PRO A 237 -12.92 -13.26 -4.68
CA PRO A 237 -13.31 -14.66 -4.54
C PRO A 237 -12.91 -15.52 -5.75
N GLY A 238 -12.83 -16.84 -5.55
CA GLY A 238 -12.67 -17.80 -6.64
C GLY A 238 -11.73 -18.95 -6.32
N SER A 239 -11.13 -19.55 -7.35
CA SER A 239 -10.26 -20.73 -7.23
C SER A 239 -8.76 -20.41 -7.19
N VAL A 240 -8.41 -19.12 -7.18
CA VAL A 240 -7.03 -18.66 -6.97
C VAL A 240 -6.61 -18.94 -5.53
N LYS A 241 -5.34 -19.31 -5.33
CA LYS A 241 -4.78 -19.61 -4.00
C LYS A 241 -4.84 -18.35 -3.13
N ARG A 242 -5.28 -18.50 -1.89
CA ARG A 242 -5.35 -17.38 -0.93
C ARG A 242 -3.98 -16.97 -0.44
N SER A 243 -3.79 -15.67 -0.21
CA SER A 243 -2.60 -15.13 0.45
C SER A 243 -2.53 -15.54 1.92
N HIS A 244 -1.35 -15.31 2.52
CA HIS A 244 -1.08 -15.56 3.92
C HIS A 244 -0.60 -14.27 4.61
N GLY A 245 -0.76 -14.15 5.93
CA GLY A 245 -0.45 -12.91 6.65
C GLY A 245 1.01 -12.45 6.50
N VAL A 246 1.23 -11.13 6.59
CA VAL A 246 2.56 -10.50 6.51
C VAL A 246 3.35 -10.75 7.79
N ASP A 247 4.52 -11.38 7.65
CA ASP A 247 5.48 -11.59 8.73
C ASP A 247 6.67 -10.61 8.56
N GLY A 248 7.15 -10.05 9.67
CA GLY A 248 8.43 -9.30 9.67
C GLY A 248 9.62 -10.24 9.48
N VAL A 249 10.83 -9.72 9.26
CA VAL A 249 12.00 -10.58 8.99
C VAL A 249 12.29 -11.50 10.18
N THR A 250 12.36 -10.95 11.40
CA THR A 250 12.59 -11.74 12.62
C THR A 250 11.47 -12.75 12.87
N GLU A 251 10.21 -12.37 12.62
CA GLU A 251 9.05 -13.26 12.75
C GLU A 251 9.10 -14.44 11.76
N SER A 252 9.60 -14.19 10.56
CA SER A 252 9.78 -15.18 9.50
C SER A 252 10.89 -16.18 9.83
N LEU A 253 11.99 -15.68 10.38
CA LEU A 253 13.09 -16.50 10.89
C LEU A 253 12.65 -17.38 12.07
N VAL A 254 11.76 -16.87 12.93
CA VAL A 254 11.27 -17.60 14.11
C VAL A 254 10.14 -18.58 13.79
N LYS A 255 9.17 -18.20 12.93
CA LYS A 255 8.00 -19.04 12.61
C LYS A 255 8.29 -20.11 11.57
N SER A 256 9.26 -19.89 10.67
CA SER A 256 9.57 -20.86 9.62
C SER A 256 10.61 -21.86 10.11
N LYS A 257 10.20 -23.13 10.29
CA LYS A 257 11.13 -24.24 10.60
C LYS A 257 12.28 -24.34 9.60
N LYS A 258 12.05 -23.93 8.35
CA LYS A 258 13.04 -23.94 7.27
C LYS A 258 14.20 -22.98 7.50
N TYR A 259 13.95 -21.83 8.15
CA TYR A 259 14.97 -20.85 8.47
C TYR A 259 15.49 -21.04 9.90
N LEU A 260 14.59 -21.34 10.85
CA LEU A 260 14.95 -21.54 12.25
C LEU A 260 15.91 -22.73 12.45
N LEU A 261 15.67 -23.88 11.83
CA LEU A 261 16.48 -25.08 12.07
C LEU A 261 17.95 -24.89 11.64
N PRO A 262 18.26 -24.39 10.43
CA PRO A 262 19.64 -24.04 10.08
C PRO A 262 20.25 -22.99 11.02
N LEU A 263 19.50 -21.96 11.40
CA LEU A 263 19.97 -20.89 12.28
C LEU A 263 20.32 -21.38 13.70
N VAL A 264 19.48 -22.24 14.29
CA VAL A 264 19.75 -22.88 15.59
C VAL A 264 21.02 -23.72 15.53
N VAL A 265 21.29 -24.40 14.41
CA VAL A 265 22.47 -25.26 14.25
C VAL A 265 23.74 -24.44 13.99
N LEU A 266 23.65 -23.40 13.17
CA LEU A 266 24.82 -22.63 12.71
C LEU A 266 25.19 -21.47 13.63
N SER A 267 24.21 -20.87 14.32
CA SER A 267 24.41 -19.69 15.16
C SER A 267 23.35 -19.62 16.27
N PRO A 268 23.47 -20.45 17.33
CA PRO A 268 22.47 -20.56 18.39
C PRO A 268 22.31 -19.27 19.21
N GLU A 269 23.38 -18.52 19.46
CA GLU A 269 23.34 -17.25 20.20
C GLU A 269 22.58 -16.17 19.43
N PHE A 270 22.86 -16.04 18.13
CA PHE A 270 22.14 -15.13 17.23
C PHE A 270 20.66 -15.50 17.15
N THR A 271 20.36 -16.80 17.05
CA THR A 271 18.98 -17.30 17.01
C THR A 271 18.22 -17.00 18.30
N GLY A 272 18.87 -17.16 19.46
CA GLY A 272 18.31 -16.75 20.75
C GLY A 272 17.95 -15.26 20.77
N GLY A 273 18.83 -14.40 20.26
CA GLY A 273 18.57 -12.95 20.12
C GLY A 273 17.37 -12.64 19.21
N VAL A 274 17.28 -13.26 18.04
CA VAL A 274 16.15 -13.13 17.10
C VAL A 274 14.82 -13.59 17.75
N VAL A 275 14.83 -14.72 18.48
CA VAL A 275 13.63 -15.20 19.20
C VAL A 275 13.20 -14.24 20.30
N VAL A 276 14.13 -13.71 21.10
CA VAL A 276 13.84 -12.73 22.15
C VAL A 276 13.29 -11.43 21.54
N ALA A 277 13.89 -10.93 20.46
CA ALA A 277 13.42 -9.76 19.72
C ALA A 277 12.00 -9.94 19.16
N TYR A 278 11.68 -11.12 18.60
CA TYR A 278 10.33 -11.44 18.14
C TYR A 278 9.30 -11.43 19.28
N LEU A 279 9.66 -11.99 20.45
CA LEU A 279 8.76 -12.01 21.61
C LEU A 279 8.50 -10.62 22.18
N ALA A 280 9.52 -9.75 22.17
CA ALA A 280 9.42 -8.38 22.68
C ALA A 280 8.67 -7.44 21.71
N GLU A 281 8.95 -7.51 20.42
CA GLU A 281 8.52 -6.49 19.46
C GLU A 281 7.73 -7.02 18.26
N GLY A 282 7.71 -8.32 17.94
CA GLY A 282 7.21 -8.84 16.65
C GLY A 282 5.69 -8.83 16.44
N ARG A 283 4.88 -8.64 17.50
CA ARG A 283 3.42 -8.85 17.44
C ARG A 283 2.64 -7.59 17.06
N MET A 284 2.65 -7.23 15.79
CA MET A 284 1.67 -6.28 15.26
C MET A 284 0.32 -6.98 15.08
N LYS A 285 -0.70 -6.57 15.84
CA LYS A 285 -2.08 -7.02 15.64
C LYS A 285 -2.80 -6.03 14.74
N LEU A 286 -3.17 -6.48 13.54
CA LEU A 286 -4.03 -5.72 12.65
C LEU A 286 -5.40 -5.53 13.32
N PRO A 287 -6.03 -4.34 13.21
CA PRO A 287 -7.33 -4.09 13.80
C PRO A 287 -8.36 -5.08 13.22
N LYS A 288 -9.00 -5.87 14.10
CA LYS A 288 -9.95 -6.92 13.72
C LYS A 288 -11.25 -6.39 13.11
N ASN A 289 -11.50 -5.09 13.25
CA ASN A 289 -12.70 -4.39 12.78
C ASN A 289 -12.37 -3.38 11.67
N ALA A 290 -11.27 -3.58 10.94
CA ALA A 290 -10.92 -2.73 9.80
C ALA A 290 -12.05 -2.76 8.77
N THR A 291 -12.42 -1.60 8.26
CA THR A 291 -13.53 -1.48 7.33
C THR A 291 -13.17 -1.98 5.96
N LEU A 292 -14.18 -2.51 5.25
CA LEU A 292 -13.99 -3.04 3.92
C LEU A 292 -13.84 -1.87 2.97
N PHE A 293 -12.75 -1.85 2.22
CA PHE A 293 -12.53 -0.86 1.19
C PHE A 293 -13.46 -1.11 0.01
N ASN A 294 -14.14 -0.06 -0.42
CA ASN A 294 -14.99 -0.07 -1.61
C ASN A 294 -14.45 0.97 -2.59
N ALA A 295 -13.89 0.49 -3.70
CA ALA A 295 -13.27 1.36 -4.70
C ALA A 295 -14.27 2.33 -5.37
N GLY A 296 -15.58 2.02 -5.36
CA GLY A 296 -16.59 2.94 -5.87
C GLY A 296 -16.80 4.19 -5.01
N ASP A 297 -16.43 4.14 -3.73
CA ASP A 297 -16.57 5.28 -2.81
C ASP A 297 -15.39 6.27 -2.95
N GLU A 298 -14.38 5.92 -3.74
CA GLU A 298 -13.16 6.71 -3.97
C GLU A 298 -13.22 7.55 -5.24
N GLU A 299 -14.34 7.54 -5.96
CA GLU A 299 -14.52 8.33 -7.17
C GLU A 299 -14.46 9.83 -6.85
N ILE A 300 -13.55 10.54 -7.51
CA ILE A 300 -13.45 12.00 -7.42
C ILE A 300 -14.66 12.62 -8.11
N THR A 301 -15.39 13.44 -7.35
CA THR A 301 -16.53 14.21 -7.86
C THR A 301 -16.42 15.66 -7.35
N ASP A 302 -16.36 16.62 -8.28
CA ASP A 302 -16.30 18.07 -8.00
C ASP A 302 -17.57 18.60 -7.31
N ALA A 303 -18.62 17.78 -7.15
CA ALA A 303 -19.86 18.12 -6.49
C ALA A 303 -19.97 17.47 -5.09
N GLN A 304 -19.75 18.27 -4.05
CA GLN A 304 -20.28 18.00 -2.72
C GLN A 304 -21.75 17.56 -2.79
N ALA A 305 -22.10 16.41 -2.22
CA ALA A 305 -23.48 16.09 -1.90
C ALA A 305 -23.61 15.35 -0.56
N ALA A 306 -23.86 16.15 0.49
CA ALA A 306 -24.50 15.79 1.76
C ALA A 306 -23.72 14.85 2.71
N PRO A 307 -23.94 14.96 4.04
CA PRO A 307 -23.42 14.00 4.98
C PRO A 307 -24.13 12.66 4.72
N THR A 308 -23.46 11.73 4.06
CA THR A 308 -23.60 10.35 4.53
C THR A 308 -22.99 10.36 5.92
N ASP A 309 -23.88 10.34 6.91
CA ASP A 309 -23.60 10.09 8.32
C ASP A 309 -23.09 8.64 8.47
N VAL A 310 -22.04 8.30 7.74
CA VAL A 310 -21.27 7.07 7.80
C VAL A 310 -19.89 7.42 7.27
N SER A 311 -19.08 8.08 8.10
CA SER A 311 -17.67 7.71 8.07
C SER A 311 -17.62 6.24 8.40
N THR A 312 -17.53 5.38 7.38
CA THR A 312 -17.17 3.97 7.51
C THR A 312 -15.72 3.83 7.99
N ARG A 313 -15.08 4.88 8.51
CA ARG A 313 -13.71 4.84 8.98
C ARG A 313 -13.69 4.62 10.48
N THR A 314 -13.16 3.47 10.89
CA THR A 314 -12.92 3.22 12.31
C THR A 314 -11.65 3.94 12.73
N VAL A 315 -11.80 5.05 13.46
CA VAL A 315 -10.68 5.71 14.16
C VAL A 315 -10.10 4.73 15.17
N LEU A 316 -8.78 4.54 15.16
CA LEU A 316 -8.14 3.62 16.10
C LEU A 316 -8.28 4.17 17.54
N PRO A 317 -8.73 3.36 18.51
CA PRO A 317 -8.94 3.83 19.87
C PRO A 317 -7.62 4.21 20.57
N PRO A 318 -7.64 5.20 21.47
CA PRO A 318 -6.52 5.50 22.36
C PRO A 318 -6.23 4.31 23.30
N PRO A 319 -5.02 4.20 23.87
CA PRO A 319 -4.66 3.06 24.71
C PRO A 319 -5.59 2.96 25.93
N SER A 320 -6.19 1.77 26.09
CA SER A 320 -6.69 1.35 27.40
C SER A 320 -5.49 1.33 28.34
N SER A 321 -5.55 2.14 29.40
CA SER A 321 -4.62 2.08 30.51
C SER A 321 -4.66 0.67 31.06
N ALA A 322 -3.65 -0.14 30.75
CA ALA A 322 -3.40 -1.36 31.48
C ALA A 322 -3.19 -0.95 32.94
N ALA A 323 -4.16 -1.32 33.77
CA ALA A 323 -4.06 -1.23 35.21
C ALA A 323 -2.79 -1.97 35.66
N GLN A 324 -1.91 -1.27 36.37
CA GLN A 324 -1.11 -1.87 37.44
C GLN A 324 -2.06 -2.19 38.61
N PRO A 325 -1.81 -3.22 39.45
CA PRO A 325 -0.57 -3.97 39.64
C PRO A 325 -0.59 -5.41 39.10
#